data_AF-A0A6U5CCQ6-F1
#
_entry.id   AF-A0A6U5CCQ6-F1
#
_cell.length_a   1.000
_cell.length_b   1.000
_cell.length_c   1.000
_cell.angle_alpha   90.00
_cell.angle_beta   90.00
_cell.angle_gamma   90.00
#
_symmetry.space_group_name_H-M   'P 1'
#
loop_
_entity.id
_entity.type
_entity.pdbx_description
1 polymer ?
#
loop_
_entity_poly.entity_id
_entity_poly.type
_entity_poly.pdbx_seq_one_letter_code
_entity_poly.pdbx_strand_id
1 'polypeptide(L)'
;GGMRQSGVLAVCGLQSLSVMTKRLQEDHDNARRLAMGLSQVQGVLLDPNSVHTNIVYFRLAGGKAQRAVGLLKKRGVLMTAKDDQTLRAVTHYMIPAQSCDYVVRCVRDVVAGMQQQQ
;
A
#
# COMPACT_ATOMS: atom_id res chain seq x y z
N GLY A 1 -28.50 -24.98 -2.87
CA GLY A 1 -28.42 -23.53 -2.60
C GLY A 1 -27.68 -22.80 -3.70
N GLY A 2 -28.22 -22.78 -4.91
CA GLY A 2 -27.71 -21.96 -6.01
C GLY A 2 -28.38 -20.60 -5.99
N MET A 3 -27.59 -19.53 -5.96
CA MET A 3 -28.07 -18.16 -5.85
C MET A 3 -29.02 -17.80 -7.01
N ARG A 4 -30.32 -17.62 -6.75
CA ARG A 4 -31.35 -17.38 -7.79
C ARG A 4 -31.49 -15.92 -8.26
N GLN A 5 -30.63 -15.01 -7.78
CA GLN A 5 -30.57 -13.61 -8.22
C GLN A 5 -29.11 -13.12 -8.37
N SER A 6 -28.22 -13.99 -8.83
CA SER A 6 -26.80 -13.66 -9.05
C SER A 6 -26.56 -12.72 -10.24
N GLY A 7 -27.57 -12.42 -11.06
CA GLY A 7 -27.45 -11.55 -12.24
C GLY A 7 -26.88 -10.16 -11.94
N VAL A 8 -27.24 -9.57 -10.79
CA VAL A 8 -26.73 -8.25 -10.36
C VAL A 8 -25.22 -8.31 -10.04
N LEU A 9 -24.76 -9.38 -9.37
CA LEU A 9 -23.33 -9.59 -9.12
C LEU A 9 -22.56 -9.96 -10.39
N ALA A 10 -23.20 -10.70 -11.31
CA ALA A 10 -22.61 -11.11 -12.58
C ALA A 10 -22.36 -9.91 -13.51
N VAL A 11 -23.24 -8.89 -13.51
CA VAL A 11 -23.03 -7.65 -14.27
C VAL A 11 -21.82 -6.86 -13.74
N CYS A 12 -21.65 -6.76 -12.42
CA CYS A 12 -20.45 -6.16 -11.81
C CYS A 12 -19.17 -6.94 -12.18
N GLY A 13 -19.25 -8.27 -12.24
CA GLY A 13 -18.15 -9.14 -12.70
C GLY A 13 -17.79 -8.92 -14.17
N LEU A 14 -18.78 -8.84 -15.06
CA LEU A 14 -18.60 -8.56 -16.49
C LEU A 14 -17.95 -7.20 -16.72
N GLN A 15 -18.38 -6.16 -15.99
CA GLN A 15 -17.79 -4.83 -16.07
C GLN A 15 -16.34 -4.81 -15.55
N SER A 16 -16.06 -5.53 -14.46
CA SER A 16 -14.70 -5.66 -13.90
C SER A 16 -13.75 -6.33 -14.89
N LEU A 17 -14.20 -7.39 -15.58
CA LEU A 17 -13.40 -8.09 -16.58
C LEU A 17 -13.17 -7.27 -17.86
N SER A 18 -14.19 -6.53 -18.31
CA SER A 18 -14.14 -5.81 -19.59
C SER A 18 -13.41 -4.48 -19.53
N VAL A 19 -13.46 -3.78 -18.38
CA VAL A 19 -12.97 -2.40 -18.26
C VAL A 19 -11.82 -2.27 -17.26
N MET A 20 -11.89 -2.95 -16.12
CA MET A 20 -10.94 -2.71 -15.02
C MET A 20 -9.59 -3.41 -15.21
N THR A 21 -9.52 -4.46 -16.05
CA THR A 21 -8.28 -5.16 -16.40
C THR A 21 -7.23 -4.25 -17.05
N LYS A 22 -7.66 -3.28 -17.86
CA LYS A 22 -6.78 -2.29 -18.52
C LYS A 22 -6.15 -1.30 -17.54
N ARG A 23 -6.66 -1.22 -16.31
CA ARG A 23 -6.26 -0.24 -15.30
C ARG A 23 -5.35 -0.79 -14.23
N LEU A 24 -5.11 -2.11 -14.23
CA LEU A 24 -4.10 -2.74 -13.38
C LEU A 24 -2.71 -2.10 -13.57
N GLN A 25 -2.42 -1.60 -14.77
CA GLN A 25 -1.20 -0.85 -15.03
C GLN A 25 -1.10 0.45 -14.21
N GLU A 26 -2.21 1.18 -14.03
CA GLU A 26 -2.24 2.39 -13.18
C GLU A 26 -1.93 2.05 -11.71
N ASP A 27 -2.48 0.94 -11.22
CA ASP A 27 -2.18 0.45 -9.86
C ASP A 27 -0.71 0.05 -9.72
N HIS A 28 -0.13 -0.62 -10.74
CA HIS A 28 1.29 -0.96 -10.76
C HIS A 28 2.18 0.29 -10.78
N ASP A 29 1.82 1.30 -11.57
CA ASP A 29 2.55 2.56 -11.66
C ASP A 29 2.49 3.33 -10.34
N ASN A 30 1.34 3.33 -9.66
CA ASN A 30 1.18 3.93 -8.34
C ASN A 30 1.95 3.16 -7.27
N ALA A 31 1.95 1.83 -7.30
CA ALA A 31 2.77 1.01 -6.41
C ALA A 31 4.27 1.28 -6.61
N ARG A 32 4.73 1.41 -7.86
CA ARG A 32 6.11 1.77 -8.17
C ARG A 32 6.44 3.17 -7.69
N ARG A 33 5.56 4.16 -7.89
CA ARG A 33 5.73 5.53 -7.37
C ARG A 33 5.84 5.54 -5.85
N LEU A 34 4.95 4.82 -5.17
CA LEU A 34 5.00 4.64 -3.72
C LEU A 34 6.31 3.99 -3.29
N ALA A 35 6.75 2.93 -3.98
CA ALA A 35 7.97 2.23 -3.66
C ALA A 35 9.23 3.10 -3.82
N MET A 36 9.32 3.87 -4.90
CA MET A 36 10.40 4.83 -5.13
C MET A 36 10.43 5.91 -4.03
N GLY A 37 9.29 6.42 -3.60
CA GLY A 37 9.24 7.41 -2.51
C GLY A 37 9.63 6.81 -1.15
N LEU A 38 9.17 5.59 -0.86
CA LEU A 38 9.47 4.89 0.40
C LEU A 38 10.94 4.49 0.51
N SER A 39 11.60 4.11 -0.60
CA SER A 39 13.03 3.75 -0.56
C SER A 39 13.96 4.92 -0.21
N GLN A 40 13.47 6.16 -0.34
CA GLN A 40 14.20 7.38 0.06
C GLN A 40 13.98 7.74 1.54
N VAL A 41 13.15 6.99 2.27
CA VAL A 41 12.87 7.25 3.69
C VAL A 41 13.94 6.57 4.54
N GLN A 42 14.67 7.35 5.33
CA GLN A 42 15.64 6.80 6.28
C GLN A 42 14.97 5.84 7.27
N GLY A 43 15.57 4.66 7.45
CA GLY A 43 15.00 3.61 8.30
C GLY A 43 13.98 2.70 7.60
N VAL A 44 13.67 2.93 6.32
CA VAL A 44 12.94 2.00 5.45
C VAL A 44 13.94 1.21 4.60
N LEU A 45 13.73 -0.10 4.51
CA LEU A 45 14.48 -1.02 3.66
C LEU A 45 13.51 -1.56 2.60
N LEU A 46 13.72 -1.14 1.36
CA LEU A 46 12.91 -1.48 0.20
C LEU A 46 13.74 -1.35 -1.07
N ASP A 47 13.69 -2.36 -1.94
CA ASP A 47 14.15 -2.25 -3.32
C ASP A 47 12.94 -1.87 -4.21
N PRO A 48 12.91 -0.66 -4.82
CA PRO A 48 11.83 -0.28 -5.73
C PRO A 48 11.72 -1.19 -6.95
N ASN A 49 12.83 -1.81 -7.38
CA ASN A 49 12.85 -2.66 -8.57
C ASN A 49 12.15 -4.00 -8.35
N SER A 50 12.02 -4.45 -7.10
CA SER A 50 11.30 -5.69 -6.77
C SER A 50 9.78 -5.54 -6.78
N VAL A 51 9.25 -4.34 -7.03
CA VAL A 51 7.81 -4.06 -7.08
C VAL A 51 7.33 -4.13 -8.53
N HIS A 52 6.61 -5.21 -8.84
CA HIS A 52 6.11 -5.51 -10.20
C HIS A 52 4.58 -5.48 -10.32
N THR A 53 3.86 -5.41 -9.20
CA THR A 53 2.39 -5.40 -9.15
C THR A 53 1.89 -4.27 -8.27
N ASN A 54 0.64 -4.33 -7.81
CA ASN A 54 0.03 -3.33 -6.93
C ASN A 54 0.43 -3.47 -5.44
N ILE A 55 1.29 -4.44 -5.09
CA ILE A 55 1.68 -4.73 -3.71
C ILE A 55 3.12 -4.26 -3.45
N VAL A 56 3.31 -3.50 -2.37
CA VAL A 56 4.62 -3.03 -1.90
C VAL A 56 4.90 -3.62 -0.52
N TYR A 57 5.97 -4.41 -0.42
CA TYR A 57 6.51 -4.88 0.86
C TYR A 57 7.77 -4.09 1.20
N PHE A 58 7.81 -3.47 2.37
CA PHE A 58 8.99 -2.77 2.86
C PHE A 58 9.24 -3.09 4.33
N ARG A 59 10.50 -3.08 4.74
CA ARG A 59 10.91 -3.35 6.13
C ARG A 59 11.29 -2.06 6.84
N LEU A 60 11.08 -2.00 8.15
CA LEU A 60 11.61 -0.95 9.01
C LEU A 60 12.88 -1.46 9.70
N ALA A 61 13.98 -0.73 9.56
CA ALA A 61 15.28 -1.12 10.13
C ALA A 61 15.24 -1.23 11.67
N GLY A 62 14.42 -0.41 12.33
CA GLY A 62 14.19 -0.45 13.78
C GLY A 62 13.09 -1.40 14.26
N GLY A 63 12.52 -2.20 13.35
CA GLY A 63 11.36 -3.06 13.61
C GLY A 63 10.09 -2.31 14.02
N LYS A 64 9.21 -2.97 14.79
CA LYS A 64 7.96 -2.42 15.34
C LYS A 64 6.92 -2.04 14.26
N ALA A 65 6.78 -2.86 13.23
CA ALA A 65 5.83 -2.63 12.13
C ALA A 65 4.39 -2.43 12.61
N GLN A 66 3.94 -3.19 13.62
CA GLN A 66 2.61 -3.05 14.22
C GLN A 66 2.41 -1.67 14.85
N ARG A 67 3.43 -1.15 15.53
CA ARG A 67 3.41 0.21 16.10
C ARG A 67 3.33 1.26 15.00
N ALA A 68 4.14 1.10 13.94
CA ALA A 68 4.10 2.00 12.79
C ALA A 68 2.72 2.02 12.12
N VAL A 69 2.11 0.85 11.91
CA VAL A 69 0.73 0.73 11.38
C VAL A 69 -0.27 1.48 12.28
N GLY A 70 -0.18 1.33 13.60
CA GLY A 70 -1.03 2.05 14.53
C GLY A 70 -0.91 3.57 14.44
N LEU A 71 0.31 4.09 14.25
CA LEU A 71 0.58 5.51 14.08
C LEU A 71 0.14 6.04 12.71
N LEU A 72 0.36 5.28 11.64
CA LEU A 72 -0.10 5.58 10.29
C LEU A 72 -1.64 5.63 10.21
N LYS A 73 -2.32 4.70 10.91
CA LYS A 73 -3.78 4.67 10.99
C LYS A 73 -4.36 5.96 11.57
N LYS A 74 -3.70 6.56 12.58
CA LYS A 74 -4.11 7.87 13.15
C LYS A 74 -4.02 9.01 12.13
N ARG A 75 -3.25 8.84 11.06
CA ARG A 75 -3.08 9.81 9.96
C ARG A 75 -3.89 9.44 8.72
N GLY A 76 -4.81 8.47 8.83
CA GLY A 76 -5.65 8.00 7.72
C GLY A 76 -4.95 7.05 6.74
N VAL A 77 -3.74 6.60 7.04
CA VAL A 77 -2.98 5.67 6.18
C VAL A 77 -3.14 4.25 6.71
N LEU A 78 -3.80 3.39 5.92
CA LEU A 78 -4.06 2.00 6.28
C LEU A 78 -3.06 1.07 5.59
N MET A 79 -2.36 0.27 6.38
CA MET A 79 -1.43 -0.77 5.92
C MET A 79 -1.52 -1.97 6.85
N THR A 80 -1.00 -3.12 6.42
CA THR A 80 -0.93 -4.33 7.24
C THR A 80 0.52 -4.65 7.60
N ALA A 81 0.79 -4.96 8.86
CA ALA A 81 2.06 -5.54 9.27
C ALA A 81 2.03 -7.05 8.95
N LYS A 82 3.00 -7.54 8.18
CA LYS A 82 3.15 -8.96 7.85
C LYS A 82 3.85 -9.70 8.98
N ASP A 83 4.85 -9.06 9.59
CA ASP A 83 5.65 -9.53 10.71
C ASP A 83 6.09 -8.30 11.54
N ASP A 84 7.02 -8.46 12.49
CA ASP A 84 7.48 -7.37 13.37
C ASP A 84 8.25 -6.25 12.62
N GLN A 85 8.71 -6.48 11.40
CA GLN A 85 9.52 -5.53 10.65
C GLN A 85 8.92 -5.13 9.31
N THR A 86 8.11 -5.98 8.70
CA THR A 86 7.61 -5.83 7.34
C THR A 86 6.20 -5.26 7.31
N LEU A 87 6.02 -4.18 6.56
CA LEU A 87 4.72 -3.63 6.20
C LEU A 87 4.36 -4.03 4.77
N ARG A 88 3.06 -4.21 4.54
CA ARG A 88 2.46 -4.44 3.23
C ARG A 88 1.50 -3.29 2.93
N ALA A 89 1.81 -2.54 1.88
CA ALA A 89 0.91 -1.59 1.25
C ALA A 89 0.33 -2.22 -0.02
N VAL A 90 -0.95 -1.96 -0.28
CA VAL A 90 -1.65 -2.43 -1.49
C VAL A 90 -2.30 -1.22 -2.13
N THR A 91 -1.93 -0.93 -3.36
CA THR A 91 -2.58 0.09 -4.18
C THR A 91 -3.78 -0.52 -4.90
N HIS A 92 -4.80 0.29 -5.13
CA HIS A 92 -6.01 -0.08 -5.85
C HIS A 92 -6.65 1.18 -6.42
N TYR A 93 -7.66 0.99 -7.27
CA TYR A 93 -8.39 2.04 -8.00
C TYR A 93 -8.67 3.36 -7.23
N MET A 94 -8.94 3.32 -5.92
CA MET A 94 -9.29 4.52 -5.15
C MET A 94 -8.06 5.24 -4.55
N ILE A 95 -6.84 4.82 -4.89
CA ILE A 95 -5.59 5.44 -4.46
C ILE A 95 -5.01 6.20 -5.64
N PRO A 96 -5.30 7.51 -5.77
CA PRO A 96 -4.73 8.32 -6.84
C PRO A 96 -3.25 8.60 -6.59
N ALA A 97 -2.53 8.97 -7.65
CA ALA A 97 -1.10 9.27 -7.62
C ALA A 97 -0.71 10.29 -6.54
N GLN A 98 -1.53 11.32 -6.32
CA GLN A 98 -1.24 12.36 -5.31
C GLN A 98 -1.25 11.82 -3.88
N SER A 99 -1.97 10.72 -3.62
CA SER A 99 -2.00 10.07 -2.31
C SER A 99 -0.66 9.39 -1.99
N CYS A 100 0.14 9.01 -2.99
CA CYS A 100 1.45 8.39 -2.76
C CYS A 100 2.38 9.34 -1.99
N ASP A 101 2.43 10.62 -2.36
CA ASP A 101 3.32 11.60 -1.72
C ASP A 101 2.92 11.84 -0.25
N TYR A 102 1.61 11.92 0.01
CA TYR A 102 1.08 12.02 1.36
C TYR A 102 1.48 10.81 2.20
N VAL A 103 1.31 9.60 1.67
CA VAL A 103 1.68 8.35 2.36
C VAL A 103 3.19 8.32 2.66
N VAL A 104 4.03 8.66 1.69
CA VAL A 104 5.50 8.70 1.88
C VAL A 104 5.88 9.67 2.98
N ARG A 105 5.27 10.86 3.01
CA ARG A 105 5.48 11.84 4.09
C ARG A 105 5.05 11.28 5.45
N CYS A 106 3.87 10.66 5.53
CA CYS A 106 3.40 10.06 6.77
C CYS A 106 4.32 8.95 7.28
N VAL A 107 4.82 8.09 6.39
CA VAL A 107 5.79 7.04 6.76
C VAL A 107 7.08 7.67 7.26
N ARG A 108 7.62 8.67 6.57
CA ARG A 108 8.83 9.38 6.99
C ARG A 108 8.71 9.93 8.41
N ASP A 109 7.64 10.66 8.69
CA ASP A 109 7.45 11.27 10.01
C ASP A 109 7.25 10.22 11.12
N VAL A 110 6.53 9.13 10.83
CA VAL A 110 6.30 8.04 11.78
C VAL A 110 7.61 7.32 12.09
N VAL A 111 8.40 7.00 11.07
CA VAL A 111 9.70 6.33 11.23
C VAL A 111 10.68 7.22 11.99
N ALA A 112 10.78 8.50 11.63
CA ALA A 112 11.64 9.47 12.33
C ALA A 112 11.21 9.65 13.80
N GLY A 113 9.91 9.80 14.08
CA GLY A 113 9.40 9.91 15.45
C GLY A 113 9.61 8.65 16.29
N MET A 114 9.64 7.47 15.67
CA MET A 114 9.94 6.21 16.35
C MET A 114 11.44 6.03 16.66
N GLN A 115 12.33 6.68 15.91
CA GLN A 115 13.77 6.67 16.15
C GLN A 115 14.18 7.61 17.29
N GLN A 116 13.46 8.71 17.49
CA GLN A 116 13.71 9.69 18.56
C GLN A 116 13.20 9.24 19.95
N GLN A 117 12.39 8.18 20.01
CA GLN A 117 11.81 7.63 21.24
C GLN A 117 12.48 6.31 21.67
N GLN A 118 13.69 6.06 21.16
CA GLN A 118 14.58 4.99 21.60
C GLN A 118 15.75 5.60 22.36
#